data_AF-A0AAW5SR58-F1
#
_entry.id   AF-A0AAW5SR58-F1
#
_cell.length_a   1.000
_cell.length_b   1.000
_cell.length_c   1.000
_cell.angle_alpha   90.00
_cell.angle_beta   90.00
_cell.angle_gamma   90.00
#
_symmetry.space_group_name_H-M   'P 1'
#
loop_
_entity.id
_entity.type
_entity.pdbx_description
1 polymer ?
#
loop_
_entity_poly.entity_id
_entity_poly.type
_entity_poly.pdbx_seq_one_letter_code
_entity_poly.pdbx_strand_id
1 'polypeptide(L)'
;MAVCGGQFGLDLWPREHDLPPRWDGLVVEWGDWDDTAGVFVCPPPRSPQRCEICGSTRPPLINSGRIWTDPATAPPAIGRVRMRRGRHLVGRITAFRCADCEHDTVLDPNGQMWDLDPTDYTDDGSWDVATRSS
;
A
#
# COMPACT_ATOMS: atom_id res chain seq x y z
N MET A 1 -2.21 20.12 -41.95
CA MET A 1 -1.02 20.20 -41.07
C MET A 1 -1.50 20.24 -39.63
N ALA A 2 -0.86 19.43 -38.78
CA ALA A 2 -0.74 19.52 -37.32
C ALA A 2 -2.00 19.30 -36.42
N VAL A 3 -1.89 18.21 -35.67
CA VAL A 3 -2.60 17.76 -34.44
C VAL A 3 -2.33 18.67 -33.24
N CYS A 4 -3.21 18.59 -32.22
CA CYS A 4 -2.94 18.43 -30.77
C CYS A 4 -4.06 19.10 -29.94
N GLY A 5 -4.65 18.50 -28.91
CA GLY A 5 -4.42 17.21 -28.27
C GLY A 5 -5.69 16.80 -27.53
N GLY A 6 -6.05 15.53 -27.66
CA GLY A 6 -7.15 14.94 -26.90
C GLY A 6 -6.80 15.01 -25.41
N GLN A 7 -7.69 15.60 -24.62
CA GLN A 7 -7.76 15.32 -23.20
C GLN A 7 -8.16 13.84 -23.09
N PHE A 8 -7.18 12.95 -23.01
CA PHE A 8 -7.42 11.64 -22.43
C PHE A 8 -7.67 11.90 -20.95
N GLY A 9 -8.95 12.08 -20.61
CA GLY A 9 -9.41 11.93 -19.25
C GLY A 9 -9.04 10.51 -18.84
N LEU A 10 -7.93 10.39 -18.12
CA LEU A 10 -7.70 9.23 -17.28
C LEU A 10 -8.90 9.25 -16.33
N ASP A 11 -9.81 8.29 -16.46
CA ASP A 11 -10.78 7.96 -15.41
C ASP A 11 -9.95 7.51 -14.21
N LEU A 12 -9.40 8.49 -13.50
CA LEU A 12 -8.80 8.34 -12.18
C LEU A 12 -9.96 7.83 -11.34
N TRP A 13 -9.96 6.54 -11.06
CA TRP A 13 -10.93 5.92 -10.17
C TRP A 13 -11.07 6.83 -8.94
N PRO A 14 -12.31 7.14 -8.49
CA PRO A 14 -12.50 8.04 -7.37
C PRO A 14 -11.96 7.36 -6.11
N ARG A 15 -10.68 7.59 -5.83
CA ARG A 15 -9.99 7.18 -4.61
C ARG A 15 -9.97 8.37 -3.66
N GLU A 16 -10.60 8.22 -2.50
CA GLU A 16 -10.66 9.28 -1.49
C GLU A 16 -9.27 9.54 -0.90
N HIS A 17 -8.49 8.46 -0.77
CA HIS A 17 -7.10 8.48 -0.34
C HIS A 17 -6.18 7.90 -1.40
N ASP A 18 -4.93 8.38 -1.46
CA ASP A 18 -3.93 7.86 -2.41
C ASP A 18 -3.53 6.40 -2.12
N LEU A 19 -3.47 6.04 -0.84
CA LEU A 19 -3.27 4.69 -0.33
C LEU A 19 -4.20 4.46 0.87
N PRO A 20 -4.52 3.20 1.22
CA PRO A 20 -5.42 2.89 2.32
C PRO A 20 -4.96 3.56 3.63
N PRO A 21 -5.75 4.46 4.23
CA PRO A 21 -5.36 5.14 5.47
C PRO A 21 -5.36 4.18 6.67
N ARG A 22 -5.97 3.01 6.52
CA ARG A 22 -6.03 1.93 7.50
C ARG A 22 -5.70 0.58 6.87
N TRP A 23 -5.18 -0.30 7.70
CA TRP A 23 -4.89 -1.69 7.39
C TRP A 23 -5.37 -2.56 8.55
N ASP A 24 -6.35 -3.41 8.30
CA ASP A 24 -7.05 -4.21 9.32
C ASP A 24 -7.54 -3.35 10.50
N GLY A 25 -8.00 -2.13 10.18
CA GLY A 25 -8.50 -1.14 11.14
C GLY A 25 -7.45 -0.33 11.86
N LEU A 26 -6.18 -0.69 11.73
CA LEU A 26 -5.06 0.04 12.31
C LEU A 26 -4.64 1.17 11.38
N VAL A 27 -4.27 2.33 11.95
CA VAL A 27 -3.87 3.50 11.16
C VAL A 27 -2.54 3.23 10.48
N VAL A 28 -2.48 3.53 9.18
CA VAL A 28 -1.24 3.51 8.41
C VAL A 28 -0.74 4.94 8.21
N GLU A 29 0.54 5.14 8.51
CA GLU A 29 1.27 6.35 8.13
C GLU A 29 2.18 6.02 6.96
N TRP A 30 1.75 6.41 5.76
CA TRP A 30 2.52 6.28 4.53
C TRP A 30 3.63 7.33 4.44
N GLY A 31 4.68 7.00 3.70
CA GLY A 31 5.72 7.94 3.31
C GLY A 31 5.43 8.54 1.94
N ASP A 32 6.50 8.96 1.27
CA ASP A 32 6.44 9.41 -0.12
C ASP A 32 6.69 8.24 -1.07
N TRP A 33 6.16 8.35 -2.29
CA TRP A 33 6.49 7.44 -3.38
C TRP A 33 7.93 7.67 -3.85
N ASP A 34 8.67 6.59 -4.01
CA ASP A 34 10.05 6.61 -4.46
C ASP A 34 10.23 5.62 -5.64
N ASP A 35 11.08 5.96 -6.60
CA ASP A 35 11.36 5.13 -7.78
C ASP A 35 12.48 4.12 -7.53
N THR A 36 13.00 4.07 -6.30
CA THR A 36 14.14 3.22 -5.94
C THR A 36 13.86 1.76 -6.26
N ALA A 37 14.38 1.35 -7.42
CA ALA A 37 14.71 -0.02 -7.79
C ALA A 37 15.66 -0.74 -6.79
N GLY A 38 15.90 -0.17 -5.60
CA GLY A 38 16.82 -0.59 -4.56
C GLY A 38 16.18 -1.16 -3.30
N VAL A 39 14.84 -1.16 -3.16
CA VAL A 39 14.19 -1.96 -2.12
C VAL A 39 14.15 -3.41 -2.60
N PHE A 40 15.19 -4.16 -2.25
CA PHE A 40 15.23 -5.61 -2.44
C PHE A 40 14.23 -6.26 -1.48
N VAL A 41 12.96 -6.39 -1.89
CA VAL A 41 12.06 -7.35 -1.26
C VAL A 41 12.65 -8.73 -1.53
N CYS A 42 13.16 -9.36 -0.48
CA CYS A 42 13.77 -10.67 -0.56
C CYS A 42 12.66 -11.75 -0.54
N PRO A 43 12.71 -12.73 -1.46
CA PRO A 43 13.76 -12.96 -2.44
C PRO A 43 13.63 -12.09 -3.70
N PRO A 44 14.77 -11.72 -4.33
CA PRO A 44 14.75 -10.96 -5.57
C PRO A 44 13.90 -11.67 -6.63
N PRO A 45 13.02 -10.95 -7.34
CA PRO A 45 12.15 -11.56 -8.34
C PRO A 45 12.97 -12.16 -9.47
N ARG A 46 12.66 -13.41 -9.85
CA ARG A 46 13.41 -14.21 -10.84
C ARG A 46 13.27 -13.69 -12.29
N SER A 47 12.39 -12.73 -12.52
CA SER A 47 12.12 -12.08 -13.80
C SER A 47 11.65 -10.64 -13.54
N PRO A 48 11.82 -9.70 -14.49
CA PRO A 48 11.24 -8.36 -14.35
C PRO A 48 9.75 -8.51 -14.07
N GLN A 49 9.30 -8.01 -12.92
CA GLN A 49 7.90 -8.07 -12.53
C GLN A 49 7.10 -7.28 -13.56
N ARG A 50 6.14 -7.96 -14.18
CA ARG A 50 5.19 -7.31 -15.08
C ARG A 50 3.97 -6.95 -14.29
N CYS A 51 3.43 -5.76 -14.51
CA CYS A 51 2.11 -5.44 -13.98
C CYS A 51 1.09 -6.45 -14.52
N GLU A 52 0.34 -7.09 -13.63
CA GLU A 52 -0.66 -8.10 -14.02
C GLU A 52 -1.87 -7.50 -14.73
N ILE A 53 -2.11 -6.19 -14.53
CA ILE A 53 -3.23 -5.46 -15.14
C ILE A 53 -2.89 -4.96 -16.55
N CYS A 54 -1.78 -4.25 -16.72
CA CYS A 54 -1.45 -3.59 -18.00
C CYS A 54 -0.25 -4.21 -18.75
N GLY A 55 0.49 -5.14 -18.13
CA GLY A 55 1.65 -5.79 -18.73
C GLY A 55 2.94 -4.96 -18.73
N SER A 56 2.95 -3.77 -18.12
CA SER A 56 4.13 -2.91 -18.02
C SER A 56 5.33 -3.63 -17.41
N THR A 57 6.52 -3.38 -17.95
CA THR A 57 7.81 -3.84 -17.42
C THR A 57 8.58 -2.76 -16.68
N ARG A 58 8.01 -1.55 -16.53
CA ARG A 58 8.66 -0.47 -15.78
C ARG A 58 8.71 -0.88 -14.31
N PRO A 59 9.81 -0.59 -13.59
CA PRO A 59 9.86 -0.79 -12.15
C PRO A 59 8.68 -0.06 -11.47
N PRO A 60 8.01 -0.71 -10.50
CA PRO A 60 6.96 -0.04 -9.74
C PRO A 60 7.56 1.05 -8.85
N LEU A 61 6.78 2.10 -8.58
CA LEU A 61 7.08 3.04 -7.50
C LEU A 61 6.82 2.34 -6.17
N ILE A 62 7.56 2.71 -5.13
CA ILE A 62 7.49 2.06 -3.82
C ILE A 62 7.15 3.11 -2.76
N ASN A 63 6.22 2.78 -1.86
CA ASN A 63 5.91 3.59 -0.68
C ASN A 63 5.93 2.72 0.59
N SER A 64 6.62 3.19 1.62
CA SER A 64 6.73 2.48 2.91
C SER A 64 5.71 3.03 3.91
N GLY A 65 4.79 2.16 4.35
CA GLY A 65 3.81 2.43 5.39
C GLY A 65 4.24 1.94 6.76
N ARG A 66 3.83 2.66 7.80
CA ARG A 66 3.98 2.26 9.22
C ARG A 66 2.60 2.04 9.83
N ILE A 67 2.33 0.83 10.33
CA ILE A 67 1.08 0.52 11.02
C ILE A 67 1.23 0.84 12.50
N TRP A 68 0.33 1.68 13.00
CA TRP A 68 0.31 2.09 14.40
C TRP A 68 -0.91 1.53 15.12
N THR A 69 -0.71 1.04 16.35
CA THR A 69 -1.80 0.74 17.30
C THR A 69 -1.96 1.84 18.33
N ASP A 70 -3.20 1.99 18.80
CA ASP A 70 -3.54 2.85 19.92
C ASP A 70 -3.13 2.16 21.24
N PRO A 71 -2.45 2.86 22.16
CA PRO A 71 -2.14 2.33 23.48
C PRO A 71 -3.38 1.87 24.26
N ALA A 72 -4.58 2.40 23.98
CA ALA A 72 -5.83 2.01 24.64
C ALA A 72 -6.34 0.63 24.20
N THR A 73 -5.93 0.13 23.03
CA THR A 73 -6.37 -1.17 22.47
C THR A 73 -5.24 -2.19 22.36
N ALA A 74 -4.01 -1.81 22.70
CA ALA A 74 -2.83 -2.68 22.63
C ALA A 74 -2.88 -3.81 23.68
N PRO A 75 -2.66 -5.08 23.30
CA PRO A 75 -2.54 -6.18 24.26
C PRO A 75 -1.37 -5.99 25.24
N PRO A 76 -1.52 -6.34 26.53
CA PRO A 76 -0.53 -6.08 27.58
C PRO A 76 0.83 -6.80 27.37
N ALA A 77 0.90 -7.77 26.44
CA ALA A 77 2.13 -8.50 26.12
C ALA A 77 3.17 -7.68 25.34
N ILE A 78 2.79 -6.54 24.75
CA ILE A 78 3.68 -5.65 23.98
C ILE A 78 4.40 -4.66 24.91
N GLY A 79 4.79 -5.14 26.09
CA GLY A 79 5.54 -4.36 27.07
C GLY A 79 6.97 -4.13 26.60
N ARG A 80 7.36 -2.84 26.50
CA ARG A 80 8.76 -2.32 26.44
C ARG A 80 9.39 -2.05 25.07
N VAL A 81 8.66 -2.10 23.96
CA VAL A 81 9.20 -1.62 22.67
C VAL A 81 8.89 -0.13 22.50
N ARG A 82 9.93 0.67 22.28
CA ARG A 82 9.98 2.14 22.30
C ARG A 82 8.71 2.82 21.74
N MET A 83 7.85 3.29 22.64
CA MET A 83 6.70 4.14 22.31
C MET A 83 7.20 5.49 21.76
N ARG A 84 6.76 5.90 20.57
CA ARG A 84 6.92 7.28 20.09
C ARG A 84 5.56 7.97 20.20
N ARG A 85 5.49 9.05 21.00
CA ARG A 85 4.28 9.88 21.18
C ARG A 85 3.02 9.10 21.59
N GLY A 86 3.18 8.02 22.37
CA GLY A 86 2.05 7.22 22.88
C GLY A 86 1.56 6.11 21.96
N ARG A 87 1.92 6.06 20.67
CA ARG A 87 1.51 4.98 19.76
C ARG A 87 2.58 3.89 19.64
N HIS A 88 2.16 2.66 19.40
CA HIS A 88 3.07 1.52 19.20
C HIS A 88 3.11 1.10 17.73
N LEU A 89 4.32 0.92 17.18
CA LEU A 89 4.53 0.48 15.81
C LEU A 89 4.32 -1.04 15.75
N VAL A 90 3.23 -1.47 15.11
CA VAL A 90 2.85 -2.89 15.02
C VAL A 90 3.54 -3.57 13.84
N GLY A 91 3.74 -2.83 12.75
CA GLY A 91 4.29 -3.41 11.53
C GLY A 91 4.71 -2.35 10.53
N ARG A 92 5.41 -2.82 9.50
CA ARG A 92 5.70 -2.06 8.28
C ARG A 92 5.00 -2.75 7.13
N ILE A 93 4.48 -1.95 6.22
CA ILE A 93 3.91 -2.42 4.96
C ILE A 93 4.56 -1.66 3.81
N THR A 94 4.55 -2.26 2.63
CA THR A 94 5.15 -1.68 1.44
C THR A 94 4.15 -1.70 0.31
N ALA A 95 3.78 -0.54 -0.21
CA ALA A 95 2.96 -0.42 -1.40
C ALA A 95 3.85 -0.36 -2.66
N PHE A 96 3.38 -0.96 -3.74
CA PHE A 96 3.99 -0.97 -5.06
C PHE A 96 2.98 -0.42 -6.07
N ARG A 97 3.32 0.65 -6.78
CA ARG A 97 2.47 1.26 -7.79
C ARG A 97 3.01 1.03 -9.19
N CYS A 98 2.19 0.54 -10.10
CA CYS A 98 2.54 0.51 -11.51
C CYS A 98 2.67 1.94 -12.05
N ALA A 99 3.84 2.27 -12.63
CA ALA A 99 4.10 3.61 -13.17
C ALA A 99 3.32 3.96 -14.46
N ASP A 100 2.56 3.02 -15.03
CA ASP A 100 1.79 3.21 -16.26
C ASP A 100 0.28 3.17 -16.04
N CYS A 101 -0.23 2.23 -15.23
CA CYS A 101 -1.67 2.10 -14.96
C CYS A 101 -2.09 2.43 -13.53
N GLU A 102 -1.13 2.86 -12.69
CA GLU A 102 -1.36 3.27 -11.29
C GLU A 102 -2.02 2.22 -10.38
N HIS A 103 -1.99 0.97 -10.80
CA HIS A 103 -2.47 -0.16 -10.02
C HIS A 103 -1.52 -0.42 -8.86
N ASP A 104 -2.09 -0.60 -7.67
CA ASP A 104 -1.34 -0.73 -6.42
C ASP A 104 -1.46 -2.13 -5.84
N THR A 105 -0.32 -2.69 -5.43
CA THR A 105 -0.28 -3.88 -4.58
C THR A 105 0.44 -3.56 -3.28
N VAL A 106 0.09 -4.25 -2.19
CA VAL A 106 0.68 -4.02 -0.87
C VAL A 106 1.25 -5.32 -0.32
N LEU A 107 2.51 -5.29 0.09
CA LEU A 107 3.13 -6.31 0.92
C LEU A 107 2.86 -5.98 2.39
N ASP A 108 2.09 -6.84 3.05
CA ASP A 108 1.70 -6.70 4.44
C ASP A 108 2.86 -7.09 5.40
N PRO A 109 2.72 -6.89 6.72
CA PRO A 109 3.78 -7.25 7.68
C PRO A 109 4.00 -8.76 7.82
N ASN A 110 3.03 -9.58 7.41
CA ASN A 110 3.11 -11.03 7.42
C ASN A 110 3.82 -11.59 6.18
N GLY A 111 4.17 -10.73 5.21
CA GLY A 111 4.80 -11.11 3.95
C GLY A 111 3.81 -11.56 2.87
N GLN A 112 2.52 -11.30 3.06
CA GLN A 112 1.48 -11.56 2.07
C GLN A 112 1.32 -10.36 1.12
N MET A 113 1.20 -10.65 -0.18
CA MET A 113 0.89 -9.65 -1.20
C MET A 113 -0.63 -9.51 -1.33
N TRP A 114 -1.10 -8.27 -1.32
CA TRP A 114 -2.49 -7.89 -1.48
C TRP A 114 -2.64 -7.04 -2.74
N ASP A 115 -3.66 -7.36 -3.53
CA ASP A 115 -4.06 -6.56 -4.67
C ASP A 115 -5.13 -5.55 -4.21
N LEU A 116 -4.88 -4.25 -4.37
CA LEU A 116 -5.80 -3.22 -3.90
C LEU A 116 -6.91 -2.95 -4.91
N ASP A 117 -8.13 -2.98 -4.40
CA ASP A 117 -9.32 -2.67 -5.13
C ASP A 117 -9.89 -1.29 -4.72
N PRO A 118 -10.87 -0.76 -5.45
CA PRO A 118 -11.41 0.59 -5.23
C PRO A 118 -11.95 0.83 -3.81
N THR A 119 -12.37 -0.23 -3.11
CA THR A 119 -12.93 -0.14 -1.76
C THR A 119 -11.85 0.11 -0.69
N ASP A 120 -10.60 -0.25 -0.97
CA ASP A 120 -9.47 -0.07 -0.05
C ASP A 120 -9.05 1.40 0.12
N TYR A 121 -9.44 2.27 -0.80
CA TYR A 121 -9.07 3.70 -0.82
C TYR A 121 -10.06 4.60 -0.09
N THR A 122 -10.98 4.03 0.69
CA THR A 122 -11.96 4.75 1.51
C THR A 122 -11.40 5.06 2.90
N ASP A 123 -12.12 5.85 3.70
CA ASP A 123 -11.78 6.13 5.11
C ASP A 123 -11.62 4.86 5.98
N ASP A 124 -12.34 3.78 5.63
CA ASP A 124 -12.24 2.50 6.32
C ASP A 124 -10.92 1.79 6.02
N GLY A 125 -10.28 2.08 4.88
CA GLY A 125 -9.04 1.45 4.44
C GLY A 125 -9.19 -0.01 4.04
N SER A 126 -8.07 -0.74 4.02
CA SER A 126 -8.02 -2.13 3.59
C SER A 126 -8.23 -3.08 4.77
N TRP A 127 -8.95 -4.18 4.54
CA TRP A 127 -9.27 -5.19 5.53
C TRP A 127 -9.19 -6.59 4.93
N ASP A 128 -8.72 -7.56 5.70
CA ASP A 128 -8.90 -8.96 5.33
C ASP A 128 -10.39 -9.34 5.32
N VAL A 129 -10.95 -9.46 4.12
CA VAL A 129 -12.35 -9.84 3.88
C VAL A 129 -12.68 -11.22 4.47
N ALA A 130 -11.69 -12.09 4.69
CA ALA A 130 -11.90 -13.40 5.32
C ALA A 130 -12.40 -13.28 6.77
N THR A 131 -12.21 -12.13 7.43
CA THR A 131 -12.67 -11.90 8.81
C THR A 131 -14.08 -11.30 8.92
N ARG A 132 -14.75 -10.95 7.80
CA ARG A 132 -16.14 -10.43 7.82
C ARG A 132 -17.23 -11.51 7.88
N SER A 133 -16.86 -12.78 7.98
CA SER A 133 -17.82 -13.89 8.13
C SER A 133 -17.93 -14.32 9.60
N SER A 134 -18.71 -13.61 10.40
CA SER A 134 -19.25 -14.11 11.68
C SER A 134 -20.63 -13.53 11.94
#